data_AF-A0A2S3XZT3-F1
#
_entry.id   AF-A0A2S3XZT3-F1
#
_cell.length_a   1.000
_cell.length_b   1.000
_cell.length_c   1.000
_cell.angle_alpha   90.00
_cell.angle_beta   90.00
_cell.angle_gamma   90.00
#
_symmetry.space_group_name_H-M   'P 1'
#
loop_
_entity.id
_entity.type
_entity.pdbx_description
1 polymer ?
#
loop_
_entity_poly.entity_id
_entity_poly.type
_entity_poly.pdbx_seq_one_letter_code
_entity_poly.pdbx_strand_id
1 'polypeptide(L)'
;MLKRAARVLLGLVMTITFALGGAVLTAGPAQADGCYTWTRTLKAGATGNDVTQLQIRVAGWPGYNSVLAIDGSYGPATTAAVKRFQAAYGLAADGVAGPATQAKIYALQDNDCTPIHFTYPELNKCNSTWAGGKVAAGTAKANALSSMWKLEALRHALGDKSIRVTSGFRSASCNAAVGGASNSRHMYGDAVDLGASPHSLCTLAKQARYHGFRGILGPGYSGHNDHVHVNQGPNRFWSAPSCGV
;
A
#
# COMPACT_ATOMS: atom_id res chain seq x y z
N MET A 1 6.82 10.93 93.34
CA MET A 1 6.72 9.65 92.58
C MET A 1 6.68 9.98 91.09
N LEU A 2 7.51 9.29 90.27
CA LEU A 2 7.62 9.29 88.78
C LEU A 2 8.03 10.64 88.11
N LYS A 3 9.32 10.94 87.87
CA LYS A 3 10.26 10.52 86.79
C LYS A 3 9.84 10.86 85.33
N ARG A 4 10.57 11.84 84.78
CA ARG A 4 10.93 12.21 83.39
C ARG A 4 10.71 11.15 82.28
N ALA A 5 10.24 11.60 81.10
CA ALA A 5 10.92 11.34 79.81
C ALA A 5 10.22 12.10 78.66
N ALA A 6 10.93 13.05 78.05
CA ALA A 6 10.69 13.46 76.67
C ALA A 6 11.23 12.38 75.74
N ARG A 7 10.45 11.97 74.73
CA ARG A 7 10.96 11.27 73.55
C ARG A 7 10.23 11.75 72.30
N VAL A 8 10.98 12.51 71.52
CA VAL A 8 10.78 12.77 70.09
C VAL A 8 10.92 11.43 69.35
N LEU A 9 9.93 11.08 68.53
CA LEU A 9 9.98 10.02 67.52
C LEU A 9 9.31 10.60 66.27
N LEU A 10 10.08 11.23 65.37
CA LEU A 10 10.68 10.63 64.17
C LEU A 10 9.66 10.02 63.20
N GLY A 11 9.20 10.87 62.27
CA GLY A 11 9.11 10.63 60.82
C GLY A 11 8.50 9.34 60.26
N LEU A 12 7.43 9.50 59.48
CA LEU A 12 7.35 8.86 58.16
C LEU A 12 6.50 9.74 57.22
N VAL A 13 7.14 10.67 56.51
CA VAL A 13 6.55 11.25 55.29
C VAL A 13 6.81 10.23 54.19
N MET A 14 5.75 9.52 53.76
CA MET A 14 5.81 8.69 52.56
C MET A 14 5.84 9.63 51.34
N THR A 15 7.03 10.08 50.94
CA THR A 15 7.23 10.66 49.62
C THR A 15 7.14 9.54 48.60
N ILE A 16 5.98 9.41 47.95
CA ILE A 16 5.86 8.62 46.72
C ILE A 16 6.57 9.41 45.62
N THR A 17 7.85 9.12 45.41
CA THR A 17 8.55 9.51 44.19
C THR A 17 7.99 8.66 43.05
N PHE A 18 7.03 9.21 42.31
CA PHE A 18 6.65 8.67 41.01
C PHE A 18 7.79 8.98 40.03
N ALA A 19 8.78 8.08 39.95
CA ALA A 19 9.74 8.09 38.87
C ALA A 19 8.98 7.70 37.59
N LEU A 20 8.53 8.70 36.83
CA LEU A 20 8.15 8.54 35.43
C LEU A 20 9.41 8.14 34.66
N GLY A 21 9.75 6.85 34.72
CA GLY A 21 10.65 6.21 33.78
C GLY A 21 9.99 6.22 32.42
N GLY A 22 10.14 7.33 31.69
CA GLY A 22 9.81 7.36 30.27
C GLY A 22 10.68 6.33 29.58
N ALA A 23 10.09 5.17 29.24
CA ALA A 23 10.69 4.25 28.31
C ALA A 23 10.78 4.99 26.97
N VAL A 24 11.93 5.59 26.69
CA VAL A 24 12.30 5.97 25.34
C VAL A 24 12.35 4.65 24.58
N LEU A 25 11.30 4.37 23.81
CA LEU A 25 11.34 3.31 22.81
C LEU A 25 12.42 3.73 21.81
N THR A 26 13.63 3.23 22.02
CA THR A 26 14.66 3.29 20.99
C THR A 26 14.16 2.40 19.85
N ALA A 27 13.63 3.04 18.81
CA ALA A 27 13.43 2.36 17.55
C ALA A 27 14.76 1.68 17.21
N GLY A 28 14.75 0.35 17.11
CA GLY A 28 15.93 -0.41 16.71
C GLY A 28 16.49 0.14 15.39
N PRO A 29 17.76 -0.17 15.07
CA PRO A 29 18.34 0.27 13.80
C PRO A 29 17.37 -0.07 12.67
N ALA A 30 17.04 0.94 11.86
CA ALA A 30 16.18 0.77 10.69
C ALA A 30 16.71 -0.44 9.92
N GLN A 31 15.92 -1.52 9.87
CA GLN A 31 16.31 -2.71 9.15
C GLN A 31 16.63 -2.27 7.72
N ALA A 32 17.87 -2.49 7.28
CA ALA A 32 18.22 -2.34 5.88
C ALA A 32 17.36 -3.34 5.13
N ASP A 33 16.38 -2.82 4.41
CA ASP A 33 15.46 -3.62 3.60
C ASP A 33 16.21 -4.08 2.34
N GLY A 34 16.08 -5.37 1.99
CA GLY A 34 16.72 -5.98 0.84
C GLY A 34 16.38 -5.31 -0.49
N CYS A 35 15.27 -4.57 -0.55
CA CYS A 35 14.86 -3.82 -1.73
C CYS A 35 15.41 -2.38 -1.77
N TYR A 36 15.08 -1.55 -0.76
CA TYR A 36 15.38 -0.12 -0.77
C TYR A 36 15.39 0.46 0.64
N THR A 37 16.45 1.20 0.98
CA THR A 37 16.57 1.88 2.28
C THR A 37 16.56 3.39 2.08
N TRP A 38 15.63 4.09 2.74
CA TRP A 38 15.64 5.55 2.82
C TRP A 38 16.70 6.03 3.80
N THR A 39 17.54 6.98 3.38
CA THR A 39 18.64 7.52 4.18
C THR A 39 18.33 8.90 4.80
N ARG A 40 17.16 9.47 4.49
CA ARG A 40 16.73 10.79 4.99
C ARG A 40 15.21 10.84 5.17
N THR A 41 14.76 11.82 5.94
CA THR A 41 13.34 12.18 6.03
C THR A 41 12.87 12.90 4.76
N LEU A 42 11.70 12.51 4.23
CA LEU A 42 11.10 13.14 3.05
C LEU A 42 9.86 13.95 3.45
N LYS A 43 9.73 15.16 2.91
CA LYS A 43 8.61 16.09 3.13
C LYS A 43 8.38 16.94 1.89
N ALA A 44 7.34 17.75 1.91
CA ALA A 44 7.00 18.69 0.82
C ALA A 44 8.23 19.45 0.30
N GLY A 45 8.40 19.47 -1.02
CA GLY A 45 9.54 20.09 -1.72
C GLY A 45 10.72 19.16 -1.95
N ALA A 46 10.79 17.99 -1.32
CA ALA A 46 11.80 16.98 -1.65
C ALA A 46 11.63 16.47 -3.09
N THR A 47 12.74 16.20 -3.76
CA THR A 47 12.76 15.54 -5.07
C THR A 47 13.78 14.41 -5.09
N GLY A 48 13.66 13.49 -6.05
CA GLY A 48 14.64 12.45 -6.34
C GLY A 48 14.08 11.03 -6.36
N ASN A 49 14.97 10.06 -6.57
CA ASN A 49 14.59 8.65 -6.65
C ASN A 49 13.98 8.14 -5.33
N ASP A 50 14.43 8.63 -4.18
CA ASP A 50 13.84 8.29 -2.87
C ASP A 50 12.38 8.73 -2.74
N VAL A 51 11.99 9.85 -3.37
CA VAL A 51 10.60 10.28 -3.49
C VAL A 51 9.83 9.38 -4.45
N THR A 52 10.39 9.02 -5.61
CA THR A 52 9.77 8.06 -6.54
C THR A 52 9.48 6.74 -5.82
N GLN A 53 10.47 6.23 -5.09
CA GLN A 53 10.38 5.04 -4.27
C GLN A 53 9.27 5.18 -3.23
N LEU A 54 9.14 6.32 -2.54
CA LEU A 54 8.05 6.56 -1.58
C LEU A 54 6.69 6.57 -2.27
N GLN A 55 6.55 7.28 -3.39
CA GLN A 55 5.32 7.40 -4.16
C GLN A 55 4.79 6.05 -4.62
N ILE A 56 5.65 5.10 -4.99
CA ILE A 56 5.24 3.71 -5.30
C ILE A 56 4.54 3.07 -4.09
N ARG A 57 5.12 3.17 -2.89
CA ARG A 57 4.57 2.52 -1.68
C ARG A 57 3.29 3.14 -1.19
N VAL A 58 3.11 4.44 -1.42
CA VAL A 58 1.87 5.13 -1.07
C VAL A 58 0.90 5.29 -2.25
N ALA A 59 1.14 4.63 -3.39
CA ALA A 59 0.33 4.76 -4.60
C ALA A 59 -1.13 4.31 -4.41
N GLY A 60 -1.40 3.47 -3.41
CA GLY A 60 -2.72 3.02 -2.99
C GLY A 60 -3.48 3.96 -2.07
N TRP A 61 -2.91 5.12 -1.70
CA TRP A 61 -3.51 6.10 -0.80
C TRP A 61 -3.86 7.46 -1.43
N PRO A 62 -4.26 7.57 -2.72
CA PRO A 62 -4.55 8.87 -3.32
C PRO A 62 -5.91 9.43 -2.87
N GLY A 63 -6.81 8.59 -2.37
CA GLY A 63 -8.18 8.94 -2.04
C GLY A 63 -9.17 8.66 -3.18
N TYR A 64 -10.45 8.94 -2.93
CA TYR A 64 -11.52 8.69 -3.90
C TYR A 64 -11.24 9.37 -5.23
N ASN A 65 -11.44 8.63 -6.33
CA ASN A 65 -11.37 9.15 -7.69
C ASN A 65 -10.04 9.88 -8.01
N SER A 66 -8.97 9.51 -7.32
CA SER A 66 -7.66 10.16 -7.41
C SER A 66 -6.58 9.15 -7.76
N VAL A 67 -5.48 9.61 -8.34
CA VAL A 67 -4.32 8.78 -8.68
C VAL A 67 -3.08 9.60 -8.33
N LEU A 68 -2.15 8.98 -7.59
CA LEU A 68 -0.88 9.60 -7.27
C LEU A 68 0.06 9.49 -8.48
N ALA A 69 0.66 10.61 -8.88
CA ALA A 69 1.74 10.62 -9.86
C ALA A 69 3.03 10.07 -9.21
N ILE A 70 3.79 9.28 -9.97
CA ILE A 70 5.08 8.73 -9.57
C ILE A 70 6.13 9.49 -10.39
N ASP A 71 6.43 10.71 -9.96
CA ASP A 71 7.23 11.71 -10.69
C ASP A 71 8.51 12.11 -9.94
N GLY A 72 8.74 11.55 -8.75
CA GLY A 72 9.88 11.89 -7.90
C GLY A 72 9.79 13.28 -7.27
N SER A 73 8.63 13.95 -7.30
CA SER A 73 8.39 15.25 -6.68
C SER A 73 7.43 15.16 -5.51
N TYR A 74 7.88 15.57 -4.32
CA TYR A 74 7.07 15.52 -3.11
C TYR A 74 6.16 16.76 -3.05
N GLY A 75 5.10 16.73 -3.86
CA GLY A 75 4.08 17.78 -3.93
C GLY A 75 2.89 17.55 -2.99
N PRO A 76 1.85 18.41 -3.06
CA PRO A 76 0.65 18.30 -2.22
C PRO A 76 -0.06 16.94 -2.32
N ALA A 77 -0.08 16.33 -3.51
CA ALA A 77 -0.66 15.00 -3.71
C ALA A 77 0.11 13.91 -2.94
N THR A 78 1.44 13.96 -2.95
CA THR A 78 2.29 13.04 -2.17
C THR A 78 2.11 13.27 -0.67
N THR A 79 2.09 14.52 -0.20
CA THR A 79 1.79 14.85 1.20
C THR A 79 0.46 14.25 1.64
N ALA A 80 -0.58 14.41 0.82
CA ALA A 80 -1.91 13.89 1.13
C ALA A 80 -1.96 12.35 1.12
N ALA A 81 -1.22 11.69 0.23
CA ALA A 81 -1.10 10.23 0.21
C ALA A 81 -0.36 9.70 1.45
N VAL A 82 0.73 10.35 1.84
CA VAL A 82 1.48 9.98 3.05
C VAL A 82 0.64 10.17 4.31
N LYS A 83 -0.13 11.26 4.43
CA LYS A 83 -1.07 11.44 5.55
C LYS A 83 -2.10 10.33 5.65
N ARG A 84 -2.65 9.89 4.52
CA ARG A 84 -3.63 8.79 4.49
C ARG A 84 -3.00 7.45 4.85
N PHE A 85 -1.82 7.15 4.33
CA PHE A 85 -1.03 5.99 4.73
C PHE A 85 -0.76 5.99 6.25
N GLN A 86 -0.28 7.12 6.79
CA GLN A 86 0.00 7.28 8.21
C GLN A 86 -1.26 7.05 9.05
N ALA A 87 -2.36 7.71 8.71
CA ALA A 87 -3.62 7.57 9.42
C ALA A 87 -4.15 6.13 9.39
N ALA A 88 -4.07 5.45 8.23
CA ALA A 88 -4.52 4.07 8.09
C ALA A 88 -3.75 3.11 9.00
N TYR A 89 -2.44 3.34 9.17
CA TYR A 89 -1.58 2.50 10.00
C TYR A 89 -1.36 3.03 11.43
N GLY A 90 -2.19 3.97 11.90
CA GLY A 90 -2.15 4.47 13.28
C GLY A 90 -0.91 5.30 13.63
N LEU A 91 -0.26 5.90 12.63
CA LEU A 91 0.86 6.82 12.80
C LEU A 91 0.37 8.27 12.91
N ALA A 92 1.24 9.18 13.36
CA ALA A 92 0.97 10.61 13.26
C ALA A 92 0.83 11.02 11.78
N ALA A 93 -0.35 11.54 11.40
CA ALA A 93 -0.68 11.91 10.03
C ALA A 93 -0.19 13.31 9.65
N ASP A 94 1.12 13.56 9.81
CA ASP A 94 1.78 14.85 9.57
C ASP A 94 2.14 15.09 8.09
N GLY A 95 2.17 14.04 7.26
CA GLY A 95 2.59 14.12 5.86
C GLY A 95 4.11 14.25 5.70
N VAL A 96 4.87 13.82 6.71
CA VAL A 96 6.33 13.74 6.69
C VAL A 96 6.74 12.27 6.76
N ALA A 97 7.40 11.78 5.72
CA ALA A 97 7.91 10.41 5.68
C ALA A 97 9.26 10.32 6.41
N GLY A 98 9.19 10.41 7.75
CA GLY A 98 10.31 10.19 8.66
C GLY A 98 10.45 8.72 9.11
N PRO A 99 11.29 8.43 10.12
CA PRO A 99 11.64 7.06 10.52
C PRO A 99 10.44 6.15 10.81
N ALA A 100 9.39 6.64 11.48
CA ALA A 100 8.20 5.83 11.78
C ALA A 100 7.41 5.43 10.51
N THR A 101 7.32 6.35 9.54
CA THR A 101 6.66 6.06 8.25
C THR A 101 7.48 5.04 7.46
N GLN A 102 8.81 5.22 7.42
CA GLN A 102 9.72 4.31 6.71
C GLN A 102 9.73 2.93 7.34
N ALA A 103 9.79 2.83 8.67
CA ALA A 103 9.70 1.56 9.40
C ALA A 103 8.39 0.81 9.10
N LYS A 104 7.27 1.54 9.00
CA LYS A 104 6.00 0.92 8.63
C LYS A 104 6.01 0.41 7.19
N ILE A 105 6.65 1.11 6.27
CA ILE A 105 6.84 0.64 4.89
C ILE A 105 7.69 -0.64 4.86
N TYR A 106 8.81 -0.67 5.58
CA TYR A 106 9.67 -1.86 5.65
C TYR A 106 8.92 -3.09 6.19
N ALA A 107 8.05 -2.90 7.19
CA ALA A 107 7.22 -3.98 7.72
C ALA A 107 6.18 -4.53 6.73
N LEU A 108 5.93 -3.81 5.63
CA LEU A 108 5.00 -4.20 4.57
C LEU A 108 5.72 -4.64 3.30
N GLN A 109 7.05 -4.58 3.26
CA GLN A 109 7.85 -4.81 2.05
C GLN A 109 8.64 -6.12 2.13
N ASP A 110 8.64 -6.86 1.03
CA ASP A 110 9.51 -8.01 0.79
C ASP A 110 10.82 -7.60 0.10
N ASN A 111 11.81 -8.49 0.15
CA ASN A 111 13.16 -8.28 -0.40
C ASN A 111 13.20 -7.90 -1.89
N ASP A 112 12.17 -8.28 -2.67
CA ASP A 112 12.07 -7.97 -4.11
C ASP A 112 11.22 -6.72 -4.40
N CYS A 113 11.00 -5.90 -3.38
CA CYS A 113 10.21 -4.66 -3.35
C CYS A 113 8.70 -4.83 -3.37
N THR A 114 8.19 -6.04 -3.54
CA THR A 114 6.75 -6.29 -3.50
C THR A 114 6.21 -6.08 -2.07
N PRO A 115 4.91 -5.80 -1.90
CA PRO A 115 4.32 -5.86 -0.58
C PRO A 115 4.15 -7.33 -0.14
N ILE A 116 4.28 -7.59 1.18
CA ILE A 116 4.33 -8.96 1.77
C ILE A 116 3.12 -9.88 1.46
N HIS A 117 2.04 -9.36 0.87
CA HIS A 117 0.83 -10.12 0.56
C HIS A 117 0.58 -10.34 -0.94
N PHE A 118 1.44 -9.83 -1.83
CA PHE A 118 1.29 -9.99 -3.27
C PHE A 118 2.64 -10.24 -3.93
N THR A 119 2.70 -11.20 -4.85
CA THR A 119 3.98 -11.64 -5.43
C THR A 119 4.02 -11.52 -6.95
N TYR A 120 5.22 -11.39 -7.53
CA TYR A 120 5.37 -11.43 -8.98
C TYR A 120 4.83 -12.73 -9.63
N PRO A 121 5.06 -13.94 -9.10
CA PRO A 121 4.47 -15.16 -9.68
C PRO A 121 2.94 -15.19 -9.61
N GLU A 122 2.32 -14.64 -8.56
CA GLU A 122 0.87 -14.50 -8.48
C GLU A 122 0.33 -13.60 -9.60
N LEU A 123 1.02 -12.48 -9.85
CA LEU A 123 0.68 -11.52 -10.90
C LEU A 123 1.13 -11.94 -12.30
N ASN A 124 1.91 -13.00 -12.48
CA ASN A 124 2.28 -13.49 -13.80
C ASN A 124 2.24 -15.03 -13.85
N LYS A 125 1.06 -15.54 -14.20
CA LYS A 125 0.81 -16.96 -14.49
C LYS A 125 0.97 -17.30 -15.98
N CYS A 126 1.31 -16.32 -16.81
CA CYS A 126 1.44 -16.49 -18.26
C CYS A 126 2.82 -17.05 -18.64
N ASN A 127 3.89 -16.53 -18.02
CA ASN A 127 5.27 -16.98 -18.21
C ASN A 127 6.15 -16.51 -17.04
N SER A 128 7.44 -16.84 -17.05
CA SER A 128 8.40 -16.40 -16.00
C SER A 128 9.21 -15.15 -16.36
N THR A 129 9.14 -14.67 -17.61
CA THR A 129 10.04 -13.64 -18.14
C THR A 129 9.44 -12.25 -18.22
N TRP A 130 8.11 -12.13 -18.08
CA TRP A 130 7.36 -10.89 -18.31
C TRP A 130 7.47 -10.36 -19.75
N ALA A 131 8.01 -11.17 -20.66
CA ALA A 131 8.17 -10.82 -22.06
C ALA A 131 6.90 -11.08 -22.88
N GLY A 132 6.86 -10.53 -24.09
CA GLY A 132 5.77 -10.72 -25.05
C GLY A 132 4.55 -9.81 -24.81
N GLY A 133 4.64 -8.84 -23.89
CA GLY A 133 3.63 -7.80 -23.71
C GLY A 133 3.74 -6.67 -24.73
N LYS A 134 3.03 -5.55 -24.48
CA LYS A 134 3.10 -4.31 -25.27
C LYS A 134 4.22 -3.36 -24.83
N VAL A 135 4.91 -3.68 -23.74
CA VAL A 135 6.04 -2.92 -23.20
C VAL A 135 7.19 -3.86 -22.84
N ALA A 136 8.37 -3.30 -22.61
CA ALA A 136 9.52 -4.08 -22.13
C ALA A 136 9.20 -4.78 -20.81
N ALA A 137 9.79 -5.96 -20.58
CA ALA A 137 9.56 -6.77 -19.38
C ALA A 137 9.82 -5.99 -18.08
N GLY A 138 10.87 -5.16 -18.04
CA GLY A 138 11.15 -4.28 -16.90
C GLY A 138 10.03 -3.27 -16.63
N THR A 139 9.47 -2.66 -17.68
CA THR A 139 8.32 -1.75 -17.56
C THR A 139 7.08 -2.49 -17.09
N ALA A 140 6.81 -3.70 -17.60
CA ALA A 140 5.67 -4.52 -17.16
C ALA A 140 5.79 -4.90 -15.68
N LYS A 141 7.00 -5.27 -15.22
CA LYS A 141 7.27 -5.54 -13.80
C LYS A 141 7.08 -4.29 -12.93
N ALA A 142 7.59 -3.13 -13.35
CA ALA A 142 7.42 -1.87 -12.62
C ALA A 142 5.95 -1.45 -12.51
N ASN A 143 5.18 -1.64 -13.57
CA ASN A 143 3.74 -1.41 -13.56
C ASN A 143 3.02 -2.35 -12.59
N ALA A 144 3.37 -3.63 -12.59
CA ALA A 144 2.80 -4.60 -11.68
C ALA A 144 3.17 -4.32 -10.22
N LEU A 145 4.40 -3.87 -9.96
CA LEU A 145 4.84 -3.44 -8.63
C LEU A 145 3.94 -2.33 -8.08
N SER A 146 3.68 -1.29 -8.88
CA SER A 146 2.74 -0.25 -8.51
C SER A 146 1.33 -0.80 -8.25
N SER A 147 0.87 -1.77 -9.05
CA SER A 147 -0.44 -2.41 -8.84
C SER A 147 -0.49 -3.16 -7.52
N MET A 148 0.56 -3.90 -7.16
CA MET A 148 0.64 -4.63 -5.89
C MET A 148 0.58 -3.70 -4.69
N TRP A 149 1.31 -2.57 -4.70
CA TRP A 149 1.23 -1.58 -3.61
C TRP A 149 -0.15 -0.91 -3.50
N LYS A 150 -0.89 -0.78 -4.62
CA LYS A 150 -2.30 -0.35 -4.59
C LYS A 150 -3.21 -1.44 -4.01
N LEU A 151 -2.96 -2.70 -4.35
CA LEU A 151 -3.70 -3.84 -3.79
C LEU A 151 -3.42 -4.03 -2.30
N GLU A 152 -2.21 -3.75 -1.81
CA GLU A 152 -1.89 -3.77 -0.37
C GLU A 152 -2.71 -2.73 0.40
N ALA A 153 -2.82 -1.51 -0.13
CA ALA A 153 -3.69 -0.50 0.46
C ALA A 153 -5.17 -0.92 0.46
N LEU A 154 -5.64 -1.51 -0.65
CA LEU A 154 -7.01 -2.04 -0.76
C LEU A 154 -7.24 -3.19 0.24
N ARG A 155 -6.29 -4.11 0.39
CA ARG A 155 -6.31 -5.24 1.34
C ARG A 155 -6.46 -4.72 2.76
N HIS A 156 -5.64 -3.74 3.13
CA HIS A 156 -5.70 -3.13 4.45
C HIS A 156 -7.05 -2.43 4.71
N ALA A 157 -7.53 -1.63 3.74
CA ALA A 157 -8.84 -0.97 3.83
C ALA A 157 -10.03 -1.95 3.91
N LEU A 158 -9.84 -3.18 3.47
CA LEU A 158 -10.81 -4.27 3.54
C LEU A 158 -10.71 -5.12 4.83
N GLY A 159 -9.97 -4.64 5.82
CA GLY A 159 -9.83 -5.27 7.14
C GLY A 159 -8.80 -6.39 7.16
N ASP A 160 -7.70 -6.20 6.44
CA ASP A 160 -6.54 -7.11 6.42
C ASP A 160 -6.85 -8.56 6.02
N LYS A 161 -7.91 -8.73 5.23
CA LYS A 161 -8.28 -10.02 4.62
C LYS A 161 -7.64 -10.15 3.25
N SER A 162 -7.32 -11.38 2.84
CA SER A 162 -6.70 -11.64 1.54
C SER A 162 -7.56 -11.16 0.38
N ILE A 163 -6.92 -10.79 -0.73
CA ILE A 163 -7.58 -10.49 -2.01
C ILE A 163 -7.14 -11.57 -2.98
N ARG A 164 -8.11 -12.26 -3.60
CA ARG A 164 -7.81 -13.32 -4.56
C ARG A 164 -7.46 -12.74 -5.93
N VAL A 165 -6.20 -12.86 -6.35
CA VAL A 165 -5.78 -12.52 -7.72
C VAL A 165 -6.02 -13.71 -8.67
N THR A 166 -6.86 -13.50 -9.69
CA THR A 166 -7.15 -14.52 -10.71
C THR A 166 -6.25 -14.38 -11.93
N SER A 167 -5.94 -13.14 -12.34
CA SER A 167 -5.05 -12.85 -13.47
C SER A 167 -4.26 -11.56 -13.25
N GLY A 168 -3.09 -11.44 -13.90
CA GLY A 168 -2.25 -10.25 -13.89
C GLY A 168 -1.64 -10.02 -15.27
N PHE A 169 -0.33 -9.99 -15.40
CA PHE A 169 0.36 -9.88 -16.68
C PHE A 169 -0.06 -10.98 -17.67
N ARG A 170 -0.29 -10.58 -18.92
CA ARG A 170 -0.48 -11.49 -20.06
C ARG A 170 0.40 -11.03 -21.22
N SER A 171 1.19 -11.93 -21.80
CA SER A 171 1.77 -11.69 -23.13
C SER A 171 0.67 -11.57 -24.18
N ALA A 172 1.02 -11.15 -25.41
CA ALA A 172 0.12 -11.14 -26.54
C ALA A 172 -0.49 -12.52 -26.81
N SER A 173 0.32 -13.59 -26.72
CA SER A 173 -0.16 -14.96 -26.89
C SER A 173 -1.13 -15.38 -25.79
N CYS A 174 -0.78 -15.14 -24.51
CA CYS A 174 -1.68 -15.45 -23.40
C CYS A 174 -2.99 -14.64 -23.46
N ASN A 175 -2.92 -13.37 -23.86
CA ASN A 175 -4.10 -12.53 -24.01
C ASN A 175 -5.00 -13.02 -25.15
N ALA A 176 -4.43 -13.40 -26.29
CA ALA A 176 -5.19 -13.97 -27.41
C ALA A 176 -5.83 -15.31 -27.03
N ALA A 177 -5.14 -16.16 -26.27
CA ALA A 177 -5.63 -17.47 -25.84
C ALA A 177 -6.89 -17.38 -24.96
N VAL A 178 -7.09 -16.27 -24.25
CA VAL A 178 -8.30 -16.01 -23.45
C VAL A 178 -9.32 -15.12 -24.16
N GLY A 179 -9.14 -14.85 -25.47
CA GLY A 179 -10.01 -13.94 -26.22
C GLY A 179 -9.96 -12.49 -25.76
N GLY A 180 -8.85 -12.07 -25.13
CA GLY A 180 -8.70 -10.74 -24.57
C GLY A 180 -8.63 -9.66 -25.65
N ALA A 181 -9.09 -8.45 -25.31
CA ALA A 181 -9.06 -7.30 -26.21
C ALA A 181 -7.63 -6.94 -26.66
N SER A 182 -7.49 -6.41 -27.89
CA SER A 182 -6.20 -6.05 -28.48
C SER A 182 -5.47 -4.90 -27.75
N ASN A 183 -6.22 -4.07 -27.04
CA ASN A 183 -5.76 -2.96 -26.21
C ASN A 183 -5.76 -3.29 -24.69
N SER A 184 -5.82 -4.58 -24.34
CA SER A 184 -5.85 -5.07 -22.96
C SER A 184 -4.69 -4.53 -22.12
N ARG A 185 -5.02 -3.97 -20.95
CA ARG A 185 -4.05 -3.45 -19.97
C ARG A 185 -3.19 -4.54 -19.32
N HIS A 186 -3.64 -5.80 -19.34
CA HIS A 186 -2.82 -6.93 -18.87
C HIS A 186 -1.51 -7.08 -19.65
N MET A 187 -1.49 -6.67 -20.92
CA MET A 187 -0.29 -6.71 -21.76
C MET A 187 0.74 -5.62 -21.43
N TYR A 188 0.37 -4.66 -20.59
CA TYR A 188 1.25 -3.60 -20.09
C TYR A 188 1.74 -3.88 -18.67
N GLY A 189 1.28 -4.98 -18.03
CA GLY A 189 1.58 -5.30 -16.64
C GLY A 189 0.85 -4.41 -15.62
N ASP A 190 -0.10 -3.59 -16.05
CA ASP A 190 -0.76 -2.60 -15.18
C ASP A 190 -2.24 -2.90 -14.91
N ALA A 191 -2.66 -4.15 -15.16
CA ALA A 191 -4.00 -4.66 -14.83
C ALA A 191 -3.94 -5.95 -14.01
N VAL A 192 -4.95 -6.11 -13.15
CA VAL A 192 -5.12 -7.27 -12.29
C VAL A 192 -6.61 -7.64 -12.25
N ASP A 193 -6.93 -8.91 -12.40
CA ASP A 193 -8.28 -9.44 -12.23
C ASP A 193 -8.40 -10.03 -10.83
N LEU A 194 -9.44 -9.61 -10.10
CA LEU A 194 -9.71 -9.97 -8.71
C LEU A 194 -10.94 -10.87 -8.64
N GLY A 195 -10.80 -12.02 -7.99
CA GLY A 195 -11.89 -12.97 -7.78
C GLY A 195 -12.67 -12.70 -6.50
N ALA A 196 -13.86 -13.33 -6.42
CA ALA A 196 -14.62 -13.39 -5.18
C ALA A 196 -13.91 -14.22 -4.10
N SER A 197 -14.34 -13.99 -2.85
CA SER A 197 -13.87 -14.58 -1.59
C SER A 197 -12.50 -14.06 -1.12
N PRO A 198 -12.37 -13.62 0.15
CA PRO A 198 -13.43 -13.48 1.16
C PRO A 198 -14.35 -12.27 0.92
N HIS A 199 -14.05 -11.43 -0.06
CA HIS A 199 -14.84 -10.26 -0.43
C HIS A 199 -15.79 -10.57 -1.59
N SER A 200 -16.95 -9.89 -1.61
CA SER A 200 -17.78 -9.89 -2.81
C SER A 200 -17.11 -9.07 -3.93
N LEU A 201 -17.42 -9.39 -5.19
CA LEU A 201 -16.96 -8.59 -6.33
C LEU A 201 -17.41 -7.13 -6.21
N CYS A 202 -18.64 -6.88 -5.74
CA CYS A 202 -19.11 -5.52 -5.53
C CYS A 202 -18.37 -4.78 -4.41
N THR A 203 -17.94 -5.47 -3.36
CA THR A 203 -17.08 -4.89 -2.32
C THR A 203 -15.74 -4.45 -2.93
N LEU A 204 -15.10 -5.33 -3.71
CA LEU A 204 -13.84 -5.04 -4.39
C LEU A 204 -13.97 -3.84 -5.35
N ALA A 205 -14.98 -3.87 -6.24
CA ALA A 205 -15.21 -2.81 -7.22
C ALA A 205 -15.46 -1.44 -6.55
N LYS A 206 -16.28 -1.41 -5.49
CA LYS A 206 -16.57 -0.16 -4.76
C LYS A 206 -15.35 0.41 -4.06
N GLN A 207 -14.55 -0.44 -3.40
CA GLN A 207 -13.39 0.00 -2.63
C GLN A 207 -12.21 0.38 -3.51
N ALA A 208 -11.98 -0.32 -4.64
CA ALA A 208 -10.92 0.01 -5.59
C ALA A 208 -10.94 1.47 -6.07
N ARG A 209 -12.09 2.15 -6.03
CA ARG A 209 -12.27 3.58 -6.35
C ARG A 209 -11.46 4.55 -5.49
N TYR A 210 -10.97 4.10 -4.33
CA TYR A 210 -10.17 4.89 -3.39
C TYR A 210 -8.66 4.65 -3.52
N HIS A 211 -8.25 3.64 -4.28
CA HIS A 211 -6.89 3.10 -4.26
C HIS A 211 -6.12 3.30 -5.58
N GLY A 212 -6.46 4.35 -6.33
CA GLY A 212 -5.64 4.77 -7.46
C GLY A 212 -5.79 3.96 -8.73
N PHE A 213 -6.86 3.15 -8.86
CA PHE A 213 -7.18 2.47 -10.11
C PHE A 213 -7.98 3.39 -11.04
N ARG A 214 -7.50 3.53 -12.28
CA ARG A 214 -8.16 4.32 -13.33
C ARG A 214 -9.23 3.50 -14.04
N GLY A 215 -8.97 2.22 -14.27
CA GLY A 215 -9.95 1.27 -14.78
C GLY A 215 -10.51 0.37 -13.69
N ILE A 216 -11.84 0.24 -13.63
CA ILE A 216 -12.54 -0.72 -12.77
C ILE A 216 -13.70 -1.29 -13.57
N LEU A 217 -13.67 -2.58 -13.89
CA LEU A 217 -14.79 -3.28 -14.54
C LEU A 217 -15.22 -4.43 -13.64
N GLY A 218 -16.52 -4.68 -13.54
CA GLY A 218 -17.03 -5.73 -12.68
C GLY A 218 -18.48 -6.09 -12.99
N PRO A 219 -19.20 -6.70 -12.04
CA PRO A 219 -20.54 -7.23 -12.28
C PRO A 219 -21.50 -6.24 -12.95
N GLY A 220 -22.11 -6.71 -14.03
CA GLY A 220 -23.00 -5.96 -14.92
C GLY A 220 -22.30 -5.36 -16.15
N TYR A 221 -20.97 -5.27 -16.18
CA TYR A 221 -20.23 -4.94 -17.39
C TYR A 221 -19.92 -6.22 -18.19
N SER A 222 -20.06 -6.14 -19.52
CA SER A 222 -19.92 -7.31 -20.40
C SER A 222 -18.58 -8.03 -20.19
N GLY A 223 -18.65 -9.35 -19.97
CA GLY A 223 -17.48 -10.20 -19.73
C GLY A 223 -16.83 -10.07 -18.34
N HIS A 224 -17.45 -9.37 -17.38
CA HIS A 224 -16.85 -9.09 -16.05
C HIS A 224 -17.79 -9.45 -14.89
N ASN A 225 -18.66 -10.44 -15.06
CA ASN A 225 -19.62 -10.85 -14.01
C ASN A 225 -18.99 -11.75 -12.92
N ASP A 226 -17.85 -12.37 -13.18
CA ASP A 226 -17.19 -13.36 -12.32
C ASP A 226 -15.87 -12.86 -11.70
N HIS A 227 -15.44 -11.65 -12.04
CA HIS A 227 -14.25 -11.00 -11.49
C HIS A 227 -14.40 -9.48 -11.50
N VAL A 228 -13.52 -8.78 -10.76
CA VAL A 228 -13.32 -7.33 -10.90
C VAL A 228 -11.97 -7.10 -11.56
N HIS A 229 -11.99 -6.47 -12.73
CA HIS A 229 -10.80 -5.99 -13.40
C HIS A 229 -10.41 -4.62 -12.84
N VAL A 230 -9.16 -4.45 -12.40
CA VAL A 230 -8.60 -3.16 -12.01
C VAL A 230 -7.36 -2.84 -12.84
N ASN A 231 -7.18 -1.58 -13.25
CA ASN A 231 -5.97 -1.17 -13.97
C ASN A 231 -5.54 0.28 -13.74
N GLN A 232 -4.31 0.59 -14.16
CA GLN A 232 -3.69 1.91 -14.06
C GLN A 232 -3.53 2.62 -15.41
N GLY A 233 -4.27 2.19 -16.44
CA GLY A 233 -4.19 2.74 -17.78
C GLY A 233 -4.51 4.24 -17.83
N PRO A 234 -4.15 4.95 -18.91
CA PRO A 234 -4.21 6.41 -18.96
C PRO A 234 -5.62 6.98 -18.76
N ASN A 235 -6.63 6.25 -19.23
CA ASN A 235 -8.03 6.69 -19.22
C ASN A 235 -8.76 6.22 -17.96
N ARG A 236 -9.50 7.14 -17.34
CA ARG A 236 -10.40 6.79 -16.25
C ARG A 236 -11.70 6.22 -16.81
N PHE A 237 -12.03 5.00 -16.41
CA PHE A 237 -13.29 4.35 -16.79
C PHE A 237 -13.68 3.31 -15.75
N TRP A 238 -14.81 3.53 -15.08
CA TRP A 238 -15.37 2.61 -14.09
C TRP A 238 -16.75 2.17 -14.53
N SER A 239 -17.01 0.87 -14.48
CA SER A 239 -18.33 0.30 -14.78
C SER A 239 -18.51 -1.06 -14.10
N ALA A 240 -19.38 -1.10 -13.11
CA ALA A 240 -19.93 -2.34 -12.55
C ALA A 240 -21.37 -2.04 -12.10
N PRO A 241 -22.32 -1.94 -13.06
CA PRO A 241 -23.65 -1.42 -12.78
C PRO A 241 -24.43 -2.28 -11.77
N SER A 242 -24.22 -3.60 -11.75
CA SER A 242 -24.81 -4.48 -10.73
C SER A 242 -24.27 -4.21 -9.31
N CYS A 243 -23.18 -3.45 -9.21
CA CYS A 243 -22.57 -2.99 -7.97
C CYS A 243 -22.83 -1.50 -7.68
N GLY A 244 -23.51 -0.75 -8.55
CA GLY A 244 -23.67 0.70 -8.40
C GLY A 244 -22.36 1.48 -8.57
N VAL A 245 -21.50 1.02 -9.49
CA VAL A 245 -20.26 1.67 -9.92
C VAL A 245 -20.36 2.05 -11.38
#